data_AF-A0A7J7ZXH3-F1
#
_entry.id   AF-A0A7J7ZXH3-F1
#
_cell.length_a   1.000
_cell.length_b   1.000
_cell.length_c   1.000
_cell.angle_alpha   90.00
_cell.angle_beta   90.00
_cell.angle_gamma   90.00
#
_symmetry.space_group_name_H-M   'P 1'
#
loop_
_entity.id
_entity.type
_entity.pdbx_description
1 polymer ?
#
loop_
_entity_poly.entity_id
_entity_poly.type
_entity_poly.pdbx_seq_one_letter_code
_entity_poly.pdbx_strand_id
1 'polypeptide(L)'
;MKNGSSLSDKDLRAEVDTFMFEGHDTTASGISWILYALATHPEHQQRCRKEIQSLLGDGASITWDHLDQMPYTTMCIKEALRLYPPVPAVGRELSKPITFPDGRSLPKGIYVSLNFYALHHNPKVWPNPEVFDPSRFAPGSDSHSHAFLPFSGGSRYRTLLHAEHGGKHTRHLVPEQGHLEVKISLEREKEISPKRCAKLTRKR
;
A
#
# COMPACT_ATOMS: atom_id res chain seq x y z
N MET A 1 -43.01 2.48 -2.59
CA MET A 1 -41.63 2.34 -3.09
C MET A 1 -41.08 3.74 -3.31
N LYS A 2 -39.98 4.13 -2.63
CA LYS A 2 -39.43 5.49 -2.74
C LYS A 2 -38.66 5.61 -4.07
N ASN A 3 -38.96 6.63 -4.86
CA ASN A 3 -38.24 6.99 -6.08
C ASN A 3 -36.75 7.22 -5.74
N GLY A 4 -35.89 6.30 -6.15
CA GLY A 4 -34.45 6.49 -6.12
C GLY A 4 -34.07 7.48 -7.21
N SER A 5 -33.49 8.62 -6.82
CA SER A 5 -32.88 9.56 -7.74
C SER A 5 -31.81 8.82 -8.56
N SER A 6 -32.02 8.68 -9.86
CA SER A 6 -31.00 8.18 -10.78
C SER A 6 -29.83 9.17 -10.81
N LEU A 7 -28.60 8.67 -10.67
CA LEU A 7 -27.39 9.48 -10.87
C LEU A 7 -27.42 10.09 -12.28
N SER A 8 -27.06 11.37 -12.41
CA SER A 8 -26.93 11.98 -13.73
C SER A 8 -25.65 11.51 -14.41
N ASP A 9 -25.57 11.63 -15.74
CA ASP A 9 -24.34 11.34 -16.49
C ASP A 9 -23.13 12.17 -16.00
N LYS A 10 -23.39 13.35 -15.40
CA LYS A 10 -22.35 14.19 -14.78
C LYS A 10 -21.87 13.60 -13.46
N ASP A 11 -22.79 13.10 -12.63
CA ASP A 11 -22.45 12.43 -11.37
C ASP A 11 -21.67 11.14 -11.66
N LEU A 12 -22.12 10.34 -12.63
CA LEU A 12 -21.43 9.12 -13.07
C LEU A 12 -20.01 9.42 -13.59
N ARG A 13 -19.85 10.46 -14.41
CA ARG A 13 -18.53 10.90 -14.88
C ARG A 13 -17.63 11.34 -13.73
N ALA A 14 -18.15 12.14 -12.80
CA ALA A 14 -17.39 12.61 -11.64
C ALA A 14 -16.92 11.45 -10.74
N GLU A 15 -17.76 10.43 -10.53
CA GLU A 15 -17.38 9.22 -9.80
C GLU A 15 -16.28 8.43 -10.55
N VAL A 16 -16.43 8.24 -11.86
CA VAL A 16 -15.41 7.56 -12.69
C VAL A 16 -14.07 8.31 -12.66
N ASP A 17 -14.10 9.64 -12.80
CA ASP A 17 -12.90 10.47 -12.75
C ASP A 17 -12.21 10.37 -11.38
N THR A 18 -12.99 10.30 -10.30
CA THR A 18 -12.48 10.13 -8.93
C THR A 18 -11.78 8.78 -8.75
N PHE A 19 -12.41 7.68 -9.16
CA PHE A 19 -11.80 6.33 -9.06
C PHE A 19 -10.51 6.22 -9.88
N MET A 20 -10.51 6.77 -11.10
CA MET A 20 -9.34 6.73 -11.97
C MET A 20 -8.19 7.55 -11.40
N PHE A 21 -8.46 8.74 -10.84
CA PHE A 21 -7.41 9.60 -10.28
C PHE A 21 -6.85 9.06 -8.97
N GLU A 22 -7.72 8.69 -8.02
CA GLU A 22 -7.29 8.25 -6.69
C GLU A 22 -6.59 6.89 -6.74
N GLY A 23 -7.07 5.97 -7.60
CA GLY A 23 -6.52 4.63 -7.75
C GLY A 23 -5.25 4.57 -8.59
N HIS A 24 -5.09 5.44 -9.60
CA HIS A 24 -3.95 5.38 -10.51
C HIS A 24 -2.65 5.87 -9.87
N ASP A 25 -2.63 7.12 -9.39
CA ASP A 25 -1.37 7.75 -8.97
C ASP A 25 -0.80 7.11 -7.70
N THR A 26 -1.67 6.75 -6.75
CA THR A 26 -1.25 6.10 -5.50
C THR A 26 -0.75 4.68 -5.73
N THR A 27 -1.42 3.91 -6.58
CA THR A 27 -1.00 2.54 -6.94
C THR A 27 0.29 2.56 -7.76
N ALA A 28 0.37 3.43 -8.77
CA ALA A 28 1.58 3.58 -9.59
C ALA A 28 2.79 4.00 -8.74
N SER A 29 2.60 4.95 -7.82
CA SER A 29 3.62 5.37 -6.85
C SER A 29 4.02 4.21 -5.92
N GLY A 30 3.05 3.49 -5.36
CA GLY A 30 3.31 2.32 -4.50
C GLY A 30 4.11 1.23 -5.20
N ILE A 31 3.72 0.85 -6.42
CA ILE A 31 4.47 -0.12 -7.23
C ILE A 31 5.87 0.40 -7.54
N SER A 32 6.02 1.68 -7.91
CA SER A 32 7.32 2.28 -8.18
C SER A 32 8.26 2.21 -6.98
N TRP A 33 7.76 2.50 -5.78
CA TRP A 33 8.53 2.41 -4.54
C TRP A 33 8.88 0.98 -4.15
N ILE A 34 7.97 0.01 -4.35
CA ILE A 34 8.26 -1.41 -4.12
C ILE A 34 9.38 -1.87 -5.05
N LEU A 35 9.30 -1.53 -6.34
CA LEU A 35 10.33 -1.88 -7.32
C LEU A 35 11.66 -1.19 -6.99
N TYR A 36 11.64 0.08 -6.58
CA TYR A 36 12.82 0.80 -6.13
C TYR A 36 13.47 0.16 -4.90
N ALA A 37 12.68 -0.19 -3.88
CA ALA A 37 13.17 -0.85 -2.67
C ALA A 37 13.82 -2.19 -2.99
N LEU A 38 13.20 -3.02 -3.83
CA LEU A 38 13.80 -4.28 -4.27
C LEU A 38 15.05 -4.08 -5.14
N ALA A 39 15.06 -3.10 -6.04
CA ALA A 39 16.21 -2.82 -6.89
C ALA A 39 17.44 -2.33 -6.09
N THR A 40 17.20 -1.62 -4.97
CA THR A 40 18.25 -1.15 -4.06
C THR A 40 18.69 -2.21 -3.04
N HIS A 41 17.97 -3.33 -2.94
CA HIS A 41 18.25 -4.44 -2.03
C HIS A 41 18.26 -5.79 -2.78
N PRO A 42 19.32 -6.09 -3.56
CA PRO A 42 19.38 -7.26 -4.44
C PRO A 42 19.21 -8.59 -3.72
N GLU A 43 19.62 -8.70 -2.46
CA GLU A 43 19.43 -9.87 -1.60
C GLU A 43 17.95 -10.19 -1.36
N HIS A 44 17.15 -9.15 -1.11
CA HIS A 44 15.71 -9.27 -0.93
C HIS A 44 15.03 -9.57 -2.26
N GLN A 45 15.42 -8.88 -3.33
CA GLN A 45 14.92 -9.16 -4.68
C GLN A 45 15.17 -10.62 -5.10
N GLN A 46 16.38 -11.14 -4.88
CA GLN A 46 16.71 -12.51 -5.25
C GLN A 46 15.94 -13.53 -4.40
N ARG A 47 15.68 -13.23 -3.13
CA ARG A 47 14.86 -14.10 -2.28
C ARG A 47 13.39 -14.10 -2.70
N CYS A 48 12.80 -12.94 -3.03
CA CYS A 48 11.46 -12.87 -3.61
C CYS A 48 11.39 -13.65 -4.94
N ARG A 49 12.39 -13.50 -5.81
CA ARG A 49 12.46 -14.25 -7.07
C ARG A 49 12.48 -15.76 -6.84
N LYS A 50 13.27 -16.23 -5.87
CA LYS A 50 13.31 -17.67 -5.51
C LYS A 50 11.97 -18.16 -4.98
N GLU A 51 11.31 -17.39 -4.12
CA GLU A 51 9.97 -17.71 -3.60
C GLU A 51 8.96 -17.87 -4.75
N ILE A 52 8.90 -16.89 -5.64
CA ILE A 52 7.99 -16.90 -6.81
C ILE A 52 8.32 -18.05 -7.77
N GLN A 53 9.60 -18.28 -8.06
CA GLN A 53 10.04 -19.39 -8.94
C GLN A 53 9.71 -20.76 -8.34
N SER A 54 9.87 -20.92 -7.02
CA SER A 54 9.55 -22.17 -6.34
C SER A 54 8.06 -22.50 -6.40
N LEU A 55 7.22 -21.47 -6.49
CA LEU A 55 5.77 -21.61 -6.60
C LEU A 55 5.30 -21.89 -8.04
N LEU A 56 5.87 -21.19 -9.03
CA LEU A 56 5.39 -21.22 -10.41
C LEU A 56 6.08 -22.25 -11.30
N GLY A 57 7.26 -22.75 -10.91
CA GLY A 57 8.08 -23.61 -11.77
C GLY A 57 8.41 -22.95 -13.11
N ASP A 58 8.39 -23.74 -14.19
CA ASP A 58 8.83 -23.32 -15.53
C ASP A 58 7.72 -22.75 -16.44
N GLY A 59 6.47 -22.58 -15.98
CA GLY A 59 5.38 -22.28 -16.92
C GLY A 59 4.02 -21.82 -16.41
N ALA A 60 3.89 -21.34 -15.18
CA ALA A 60 2.58 -20.89 -14.67
C ALA A 60 2.40 -19.37 -14.65
N SER A 61 1.17 -18.93 -14.94
CA SER A 61 0.66 -17.60 -14.60
C SER A 61 0.31 -17.54 -13.10
N ILE A 62 0.55 -16.39 -12.47
CA ILE A 62 0.10 -16.14 -11.09
C ILE A 62 -1.44 -16.17 -11.03
N THR A 63 -1.98 -16.91 -10.06
CA THR A 63 -3.41 -16.96 -9.71
C THR A 63 -3.62 -16.36 -8.32
N TRP A 64 -4.88 -16.15 -7.92
CA TRP A 64 -5.21 -15.63 -6.59
C TRP A 64 -4.71 -16.53 -5.45
N ASP A 65 -4.85 -17.85 -5.61
CA ASP A 65 -4.41 -18.84 -4.61
C ASP A 65 -2.90 -18.83 -4.36
N HIS A 66 -2.13 -18.26 -5.28
CA HIS A 66 -0.68 -18.13 -5.17
C HIS A 66 -0.25 -16.97 -4.26
N LEU A 67 -1.09 -15.95 -4.06
CA LEU A 67 -0.69 -14.75 -3.31
C LEU A 67 -0.41 -15.05 -1.83
N ASP A 68 -1.21 -15.90 -1.21
CA ASP A 68 -1.02 -16.34 0.19
C ASP A 68 0.24 -17.19 0.38
N GLN A 69 0.77 -17.73 -0.72
CA GLN A 69 1.98 -18.56 -0.73
C GLN A 69 3.25 -17.75 -0.99
N MET A 70 3.16 -16.40 -0.99
CA MET A 70 4.30 -15.49 -1.12
C MET A 70 4.51 -14.62 0.14
N PRO A 71 4.69 -15.23 1.33
CA PRO A 71 4.81 -14.48 2.57
C PRO A 71 6.02 -13.55 2.59
N TYR A 72 7.14 -13.95 1.99
CA TYR A 72 8.35 -13.11 1.97
C TYR A 72 8.21 -11.91 1.06
N THR A 73 7.67 -12.11 -0.13
CA THR A 73 7.34 -11.02 -1.06
C THR A 73 6.35 -10.06 -0.42
N THR A 74 5.34 -10.57 0.28
CA THR A 74 4.37 -9.76 1.04
C THR A 74 5.06 -8.92 2.13
N MET A 75 6.00 -9.50 2.88
CA MET A 75 6.78 -8.75 3.87
C MET A 75 7.60 -7.62 3.24
N CYS A 76 8.22 -7.86 2.07
CA CYS A 76 8.98 -6.83 1.36
C CYS A 76 8.08 -5.70 0.85
N ILE A 77 6.88 -6.02 0.35
CA ILE A 77 5.88 -5.03 -0.06
C ILE A 77 5.48 -4.16 1.14
N LYS A 78 5.17 -4.77 2.29
CA LYS A 78 4.80 -4.03 3.50
C LYS A 78 5.91 -3.10 3.98
N GLU A 79 7.17 -3.57 3.96
CA GLU A 79 8.31 -2.76 4.35
C GLU A 79 8.59 -1.61 3.38
N ALA A 80 8.42 -1.84 2.07
CA ALA A 80 8.52 -0.76 1.08
C ALA A 80 7.45 0.32 1.31
N LEU A 81 6.20 -0.08 1.59
CA LEU A 81 5.12 0.86 1.89
C LEU A 81 5.28 1.56 3.25
N ARG A 82 6.02 0.97 4.20
CA ARG A 82 6.39 1.61 5.46
C ARG A 82 7.40 2.74 5.22
N LEU A 83 8.47 2.46 4.47
CA LEU A 83 9.50 3.47 4.17
C LEU A 83 8.99 4.54 3.20
N TYR A 84 8.18 4.14 2.23
CA TYR A 84 7.75 4.99 1.12
C TYR A 84 6.22 4.95 0.97
N PRO A 85 5.47 5.50 1.95
CA PRO A 85 4.02 5.53 1.86
C PRO A 85 3.58 6.44 0.70
N PRO A 86 2.80 5.95 -0.29
CA PRO A 86 2.35 6.76 -1.42
C PRO A 86 1.54 7.99 -0.98
N VAL A 87 0.81 7.88 0.13
CA VAL A 87 0.14 8.98 0.81
C VAL A 87 0.82 9.20 2.16
N PRO A 88 1.67 10.23 2.34
CA PRO A 88 2.47 10.39 3.56
C PRO A 88 1.69 10.95 4.74
N ALA A 89 0.58 11.65 4.50
CA ALA A 89 -0.27 12.21 5.54
C ALA A 89 -1.72 12.34 5.08
N VAL A 90 -2.65 12.28 6.04
CA VAL A 90 -4.06 12.60 5.84
C VAL A 90 -4.50 13.62 6.87
N GLY A 91 -5.38 14.54 6.48
CA GLY A 91 -5.91 15.55 7.38
C GLY A 91 -7.43 15.59 7.40
N ARG A 92 -8.00 16.01 8.52
CA ARG A 92 -9.44 16.13 8.75
C ARG A 92 -9.73 17.37 9.56
N GLU A 93 -10.74 18.12 9.15
CA GLU A 93 -11.30 19.18 9.98
C GLU A 93 -12.38 18.59 10.91
N LEU A 94 -12.33 18.95 12.19
CA LEU A 94 -13.29 18.49 13.18
C LEU A 94 -14.65 19.16 12.95
N SER A 95 -15.66 18.38 12.56
CA SER A 95 -17.04 18.86 12.43
C SER A 95 -17.75 19.08 13.77
N LYS A 96 -17.25 18.46 14.83
CA LYS A 96 -17.70 18.57 16.22
C LYS A 96 -16.51 18.47 17.18
N PRO A 97 -16.62 18.99 18.41
CA PRO A 97 -15.58 18.81 19.42
C PRO A 97 -15.30 17.32 19.70
N ILE A 98 -14.04 17.00 20.01
CA ILE A 98 -13.61 15.67 20.46
C ILE A 98 -12.99 15.81 21.84
N THR A 99 -13.32 14.89 22.74
CA THR A 99 -12.68 14.75 24.06
C THR A 99 -11.90 13.44 24.09
N PHE A 100 -10.63 13.53 24.46
CA PHE A 100 -9.74 12.38 24.61
C PHE A 100 -9.99 11.67 25.96
N PRO A 101 -9.56 10.40 26.10
CA PRO A 101 -9.71 9.65 27.36
C PRO A 101 -9.07 10.30 28.59
N ASP A 102 -8.08 11.17 28.38
CA ASP A 102 -7.40 11.93 29.45
C ASP A 102 -8.10 13.24 29.83
N GLY A 103 -9.30 13.49 29.29
CA GLY A 103 -10.12 14.67 29.60
C GLY A 103 -9.78 15.92 28.79
N ARG A 104 -8.74 15.90 27.95
CA ARG A 104 -8.44 17.03 27.05
C ARG A 104 -9.43 17.07 25.89
N SER A 105 -9.76 18.26 25.39
CA SER A 105 -10.69 18.43 24.27
C SER A 105 -10.12 19.29 23.15
N LEU A 106 -10.51 18.96 21.92
CA LEU A 106 -10.29 19.77 20.73
C LEU A 106 -11.63 20.36 20.27
N PRO A 107 -11.69 21.69 19.99
CA PRO A 107 -12.91 22.31 19.50
C PRO A 107 -13.20 21.94 18.04
N LYS A 108 -14.44 22.20 17.62
CA LYS A 108 -14.86 22.18 16.21
C LYS A 108 -13.98 23.15 15.40
N GLY A 109 -13.72 22.80 14.13
CA GLY A 109 -12.99 23.64 13.19
C GLY A 109 -11.47 23.47 13.25
N ILE A 110 -10.96 22.64 14.16
CA ILE A 110 -9.53 22.29 14.19
C ILE A 110 -9.22 21.28 13.10
N TYR A 111 -8.13 21.55 12.38
CA TYR A 111 -7.56 20.60 11.44
C TYR A 111 -6.60 19.65 12.16
N VAL A 112 -6.89 18.36 12.09
CA VAL A 112 -6.06 17.29 12.67
C VAL A 112 -5.42 16.53 11.52
N SER A 113 -4.09 16.36 11.57
CA SER A 113 -3.35 15.59 10.58
C SER A 113 -2.72 14.34 11.21
N LEU A 114 -2.87 13.21 10.53
CA LEU A 114 -2.12 11.99 10.79
C LEU A 114 -0.99 11.93 9.77
N ASN A 115 0.25 11.97 10.27
CA ASN A 115 1.44 11.86 9.45
C ASN A 115 1.92 10.40 9.48
N PHE A 116 1.60 9.66 8.42
CA PHE A 116 1.98 8.25 8.28
C PHE A 116 3.49 8.11 8.10
N TYR A 117 4.12 8.98 7.33
CA TYR A 117 5.57 8.97 7.16
C TYR A 117 6.29 9.08 8.51
N ALA A 118 5.94 10.07 9.34
CA ALA A 118 6.53 10.27 10.66
C ALA A 118 6.24 9.10 11.61
N LEU A 119 5.04 8.52 11.55
CA LEU A 119 4.69 7.33 12.33
C LEU A 119 5.54 6.12 11.93
N HIS A 120 5.68 5.88 10.62
CA HIS A 120 6.42 4.76 10.05
C HIS A 120 7.93 4.88 10.24
N HIS A 121 8.44 6.10 10.43
CA HIS A 121 9.87 6.37 10.71
C HIS A 121 10.15 6.68 12.19
N ASN A 122 9.18 6.48 13.08
CA ASN A 122 9.37 6.76 14.50
C ASN A 122 10.28 5.68 15.14
N PRO A 123 11.50 6.01 15.63
CA PRO A 123 12.43 5.02 16.17
C PRO A 123 11.94 4.36 17.47
N LYS A 124 10.95 4.94 18.16
CA LYS A 124 10.32 4.34 19.34
C LYS A 124 9.37 3.20 18.98
N VAL A 125 8.89 3.17 17.74
CA VAL A 125 7.97 2.16 17.20
C VAL A 125 8.73 1.20 16.29
N TRP A 126 9.65 1.73 15.50
CA TRP A 126 10.42 1.02 14.48
C TRP A 126 11.93 1.18 14.76
N PRO A 127 12.57 0.23 15.47
CA PRO A 127 14.01 0.31 15.73
C PRO A 127 14.81 0.35 14.42
N ASN A 128 15.76 1.27 14.28
CA ASN A 128 16.46 1.54 13.02
C ASN A 128 15.49 1.81 11.85
N PRO A 129 14.65 2.85 11.93
CA PRO A 129 13.49 3.03 11.05
C PRO A 129 13.85 3.21 9.57
N GLU A 130 15.06 3.68 9.27
CA GLU A 130 15.55 3.90 7.90
C GLU A 130 16.07 2.62 7.23
N VAL A 131 16.26 1.54 7.98
CA VAL A 131 16.73 0.26 7.44
C VAL A 131 15.56 -0.51 6.88
N PHE A 132 15.66 -0.90 5.61
CA PHE A 132 14.74 -1.83 4.96
C PHE A 132 14.92 -3.22 5.57
N ASP A 133 13.98 -3.61 6.43
CA ASP A 133 14.00 -4.90 7.11
C ASP A 133 12.61 -5.57 7.01
N PRO A 134 12.41 -6.47 6.01
CA PRO A 134 11.17 -7.21 5.86
C PRO A 134 10.79 -8.07 7.07
N SER A 135 11.76 -8.45 7.93
CA SER A 135 11.49 -9.31 9.08
C SER A 135 10.60 -8.67 10.14
N ARG A 136 10.44 -7.34 10.09
CA ARG A 136 9.47 -6.59 10.91
C ARG A 136 8.02 -7.01 10.71
N PHE A 137 7.71 -7.64 9.57
CA PHE A 137 6.40 -8.15 9.23
C PHE A 137 6.32 -9.69 9.27
N ALA A 138 7.32 -10.35 9.85
CA ALA A 138 7.31 -11.79 10.02
C ALA A 138 6.19 -12.23 10.98
N PRO A 139 5.61 -13.43 10.78
CA PRO A 139 4.68 -14.00 11.74
C PRO A 139 5.27 -14.00 13.17
N GLY A 140 4.52 -13.47 14.13
CA GLY A 140 4.98 -13.34 15.52
C GLY A 140 5.77 -12.06 15.83
N SER A 141 5.89 -11.12 14.89
CA SER A 141 6.40 -9.78 15.19
C SER A 141 5.44 -9.02 16.11
N ASP A 142 5.90 -8.60 17.29
CA ASP A 142 5.14 -7.74 18.20
C ASP A 142 5.16 -6.29 17.69
N SER A 143 4.12 -5.90 16.95
CA SER A 143 3.90 -4.51 16.55
C SER A 143 2.51 -4.04 16.97
N HIS A 144 2.42 -2.79 17.42
CA HIS A 144 1.14 -2.21 17.80
C HIS A 144 0.20 -2.18 16.59
N SER A 145 -1.10 -2.44 16.77
CA SER A 145 -2.11 -2.52 15.70
C SER A 145 -2.29 -1.25 14.85
N HIS A 146 -1.68 -0.15 15.29
CA HIS A 146 -1.71 1.16 14.63
C HIS A 146 -0.32 1.68 14.25
N ALA A 147 0.73 0.85 14.35
CA ALA A 147 2.09 1.21 13.97
C ALA A 147 2.28 1.26 12.45
N PHE A 148 1.55 0.40 11.72
CA PHE A 148 1.58 0.32 10.27
C PHE A 148 0.20 0.67 9.69
N LEU A 149 0.17 1.74 8.88
CA LEU A 149 -1.05 2.34 8.33
C LEU A 149 -0.81 2.80 6.88
N PRO A 150 -0.44 1.90 5.95
CA PRO A 150 -0.13 2.28 4.56
C PRO A 150 -1.34 2.85 3.81
N PHE A 151 -2.56 2.50 4.25
CA PHE A 151 -3.83 2.93 3.64
C PHE A 151 -4.79 3.56 4.66
N SER A 152 -4.26 4.16 5.75
CA SER A 152 -5.06 4.63 6.89
C SER A 152 -5.82 3.50 7.63
N GLY A 153 -6.63 3.86 8.63
CA GLY A 153 -7.54 2.95 9.35
C GLY A 153 -8.86 3.63 9.73
N GLY A 154 -9.86 2.87 10.18
CA GLY A 154 -11.13 3.40 10.72
C GLY A 154 -12.35 3.33 9.77
N SER A 155 -13.42 4.05 10.10
CA SER A 155 -14.75 3.90 9.45
C SER A 155 -14.75 4.18 7.94
N ARG A 156 -13.81 5.01 7.45
CA ARG A 156 -13.68 5.32 6.02
C ARG A 156 -12.83 4.30 5.24
N TYR A 157 -11.96 3.54 5.91
CA TYR A 157 -11.38 2.31 5.34
C TYR A 157 -12.48 1.26 5.12
N ARG A 158 -13.39 1.13 6.09
CA ARG A 158 -14.49 0.17 6.05
C ARG A 158 -15.50 0.44 4.92
N THR A 159 -15.69 1.69 4.50
CA THR A 159 -16.64 2.02 3.42
C THR A 159 -16.20 1.51 2.06
N LEU A 160 -14.90 1.49 1.76
CA LEU A 160 -14.38 0.96 0.49
C LEU A 160 -14.56 -0.57 0.40
N LEU A 161 -14.33 -1.31 1.50
CA LEU A 161 -14.57 -2.77 1.53
C LEU A 161 -16.06 -3.15 1.45
N HIS A 162 -16.96 -2.30 1.95
CA HIS A 162 -18.40 -2.54 1.86
C HIS A 162 -19.00 -2.29 0.47
N ALA A 163 -18.29 -1.58 -0.42
CA ALA A 163 -18.72 -1.44 -1.81
C ALA A 163 -18.59 -2.74 -2.61
N GLU A 164 -17.74 -3.68 -2.18
CA GLU A 164 -17.54 -4.97 -2.87
C GLU A 164 -18.36 -6.13 -2.28
N HIS A 165 -18.80 -6.03 -1.02
CA HIS A 165 -19.55 -7.11 -0.37
C HIS A 165 -20.96 -6.66 0.01
N GLY A 166 -21.86 -6.75 -0.96
CA GLY A 166 -23.30 -6.73 -0.70
C GLY A 166 -23.71 -7.96 0.11
N GLY A 167 -23.88 -7.81 1.43
CA GLY A 167 -24.39 -8.90 2.26
C GLY A 167 -24.37 -8.60 3.76
N LYS A 168 -25.56 -8.51 4.35
CA LYS A 168 -25.79 -8.27 5.78
C LYS A 168 -25.33 -9.47 6.63
N HIS A 169 -24.31 -9.30 7.48
CA HIS A 169 -24.29 -9.82 8.86
C HIS A 169 -23.02 -9.37 9.59
N THR A 170 -23.18 -8.49 10.58
CA THR A 170 -22.12 -8.12 11.52
C THR A 170 -21.94 -9.21 12.57
N ARG A 171 -20.85 -9.97 12.49
CA ARG A 171 -20.19 -10.57 13.65
C ARG A 171 -18.80 -9.96 13.81
N HIS A 172 -18.44 -9.68 15.05
CA HIS A 172 -17.14 -9.16 15.46
C HIS A 172 -16.01 -10.08 14.96
N LEU A 173 -15.37 -9.66 13.87
CA LEU A 173 -14.08 -10.18 13.42
C LEU A 173 -13.20 -8.97 13.14
N VAL A 174 -12.03 -8.96 13.76
CA VAL A 174 -10.93 -8.06 13.42
C VAL A 174 -10.56 -8.39 11.97
N PRO A 175 -10.71 -7.49 10.98
CA PRO A 175 -10.42 -7.85 9.61
C PRO A 175 -8.90 -7.95 9.43
N GLU A 176 -8.46 -9.08 8.89
CA GLU A 176 -7.18 -9.22 8.19
C GLU A 176 -7.01 -8.06 7.21
N GLN A 177 -5.81 -7.48 7.21
CA GLN A 177 -5.47 -6.35 6.34
C GLN A 177 -5.60 -6.80 4.88
N GLY A 178 -6.51 -6.15 4.13
CA GLY A 178 -6.77 -6.44 2.73
C GLY A 178 -5.51 -6.49 1.87
N HIS A 179 -5.43 -7.52 1.03
CA HIS A 179 -4.30 -7.82 0.15
C HIS A 179 -4.28 -6.86 -1.05
N LEU A 180 -3.11 -6.28 -1.33
CA LEU A 180 -2.86 -5.47 -2.52
C LEU A 180 -2.53 -6.40 -3.70
N GLU A 181 -3.24 -6.27 -4.82
CA GLU A 181 -2.92 -7.00 -6.05
C GLU A 181 -1.78 -6.27 -6.80
N VAL A 182 -0.59 -6.89 -6.86
CA VAL A 182 0.54 -6.39 -7.66
C VAL A 182 0.98 -7.49 -8.62
N LYS A 183 0.57 -7.39 -9.88
CA LYS A 183 1.00 -8.30 -10.94
C LYS A 183 2.38 -7.87 -11.46
N ILE A 184 3.44 -8.43 -10.89
CA ILE A 184 4.81 -8.21 -11.36
C ILE A 184 5.07 -9.09 -12.57
N SER A 185 4.97 -8.53 -13.78
CA SER A 185 5.46 -9.18 -15.00
C SER A 185 6.98 -9.01 -15.08
N LEU A 186 7.73 -10.08 -14.78
CA LEU A 186 9.17 -10.13 -15.04
C LEU A 186 9.40 -10.45 -16.53
N GLU A 187 9.52 -9.42 -17.36
CA GLU A 187 10.00 -9.60 -18.74
C GLU A 187 11.52 -9.87 -18.74
N ARG A 188 11.93 -10.83 -19.59
CA ARG A 188 13.31 -11.28 -19.74
C ARG A 188 14.21 -10.13 -20.20
N GLU A 189 15.17 -9.72 -19.38
CA GLU A 189 16.29 -8.88 -19.83
C GLU A 189 17.12 -9.66 -20.87
N LYS A 190 16.99 -9.28 -22.14
CA LYS A 190 18.02 -9.56 -23.14
C LYS A 190 19.15 -8.56 -22.94
N GLU A 191 20.21 -9.04 -22.30
CA GLU A 191 21.61 -8.65 -22.47
C GLU A 191 21.87 -7.32 -23.22
N ILE A 192 21.98 -6.22 -22.47
CA ILE A 192 22.48 -4.96 -23.02
C ILE A 192 24.02 -5.10 -23.15
N SER A 193 24.47 -5.40 -24.37
CA SER A 193 25.88 -5.49 -24.72
C SER A 193 26.61 -4.13 -24.51
N PRO A 194 27.81 -4.08 -23.91
CA PRO A 194 28.53 -2.83 -23.56
C PRO A 194 28.97 -1.93 -24.73
N LYS A 195 28.72 -2.31 -25.98
CA LYS A 195 29.30 -1.63 -27.16
C LYS A 195 28.54 -0.39 -27.65
N ARG A 196 27.41 -0.01 -27.04
CA ARG A 196 26.61 1.16 -27.48
C ARG A 196 26.88 2.48 -26.75
N CYS A 197 27.61 2.48 -25.63
CA CYS A 197 27.94 3.71 -24.88
C CYS A 197 29.06 4.58 -25.49
N ALA A 198 29.74 4.13 -26.55
CA ALA A 198 30.92 4.85 -27.08
C ALA A 198 30.64 5.81 -28.25
N LYS A 199 29.38 6.08 -28.62
CA LYS A 199 29.06 6.91 -29.82
C LYS A 199 28.42 8.28 -29.57
N LEU A 200 28.34 8.76 -28.32
CA LEU A 200 27.72 10.06 -28.00
C LEU A 200 28.64 11.12 -27.40
N THR A 201 29.96 10.96 -27.49
CA THR A 201 30.95 11.94 -27.01
C THR A 201 31.91 12.44 -28.09
N ARG A 202 31.45 12.61 -29.34
CA ARG A 202 32.26 13.29 -30.37
C ARG A 202 31.41 13.98 -31.44
N LYS A 203 31.08 15.24 -31.20
CA LYS A 203 30.98 16.33 -32.20
C LYS A 203 30.89 17.66 -31.44
N ARG A 204 32.05 18.30 -31.26
CA ARG A 204 32.17 19.76 -31.39
C ARG A 204 32.22 20.06 -32.88
#